data_AF-A0A919J000-F1
#
_entry.id   AF-A0A919J000-F1
#
_cell.length_a   1.000
_cell.length_b   1.000
_cell.length_c   1.000
_cell.angle_alpha   90.00
_cell.angle_beta   90.00
_cell.angle_gamma   90.00
#
_symmetry.space_group_name_H-M   'P 1'
#
loop_
_entity.id
_entity.type
_entity.pdbx_description
1 polymer ?
#
loop_
_entity_poly.entity_id
_entity_poly.type
_entity_poly.pdbx_seq_one_letter_code
_entity_poly.pdbx_strand_id
1 'polypeptide(L)'
;MHRARQGLLVTAGPLLLAAAGLVHPGGLSAEAAHRWVHLHIVLLPVFPFLALGFVVLLRGRPRLDVAGVATVVAWLGAAVYAVGYTGLDAVAGIAAGTVAGQDGDQGELRRLVLALYDVGDLLGRVGVYALITAVLAGTVALVVRHGVRVLAGTAVLLGAAYSFIDSHIFWPRGVLTMLAFAAGFALWNWAATQSPRTGLGATTSSPAEPASW
;
A
#
# COMPACT_ATOMS: atom_id res chain seq x y z
N MET A 1 13.11 19.27 -6.49
CA MET A 1 13.42 17.87 -6.87
C MET A 1 13.00 16.84 -5.81
N HIS A 2 13.33 16.99 -4.52
CA HIS A 2 12.98 16.00 -3.49
C HIS A 2 11.48 15.71 -3.34
N ARG A 3 10.60 16.72 -3.38
CA ARG A 3 9.14 16.54 -3.23
C ARG A 3 8.50 15.75 -4.37
N ALA A 4 8.89 16.04 -5.62
CA ALA A 4 8.40 15.33 -6.80
C ALA A 4 8.81 13.86 -6.79
N ARG A 5 10.08 13.58 -6.45
CA ARG A 5 10.58 12.20 -6.28
C ARG A 5 9.81 11.45 -5.20
N GLN A 6 9.55 12.08 -4.06
CA GLN A 6 8.78 11.45 -2.98
C GLN A 6 7.34 11.17 -3.41
N GLY A 7 6.69 12.13 -4.07
CA GLY A 7 5.36 11.95 -4.65
C GLY A 7 5.30 10.75 -5.61
N LEU A 8 6.26 10.65 -6.52
CA LEU A 8 6.37 9.51 -7.45
C LEU A 8 6.51 8.17 -6.70
N LEU A 9 7.39 8.10 -5.69
CA LEU A 9 7.62 6.85 -4.96
C LEU A 9 6.40 6.36 -4.19
N VAL A 10 5.60 7.28 -3.63
CA VAL A 10 4.41 6.88 -2.83
C VAL A 10 3.21 6.53 -3.71
N THR A 11 3.18 6.96 -4.98
CA THR A 11 2.08 6.65 -5.91
C THR A 11 2.43 5.58 -6.94
N ALA A 12 3.71 5.27 -7.17
CA ALA A 12 4.14 4.34 -8.21
C ALA A 12 3.49 2.95 -8.06
N GLY A 13 3.57 2.33 -6.89
CA GLY A 13 2.97 1.03 -6.61
C GLY A 13 1.49 0.95 -6.99
N PRO A 14 0.60 1.78 -6.39
CA PRO A 14 -0.82 1.76 -6.73
C PRO A 14 -1.10 2.10 -8.20
N LEU A 15 -0.35 3.02 -8.82
CA LEU A 15 -0.56 3.34 -10.25
C LEU A 15 -0.17 2.17 -11.18
N LEU A 16 0.90 1.44 -10.87
CA LEU A 16 1.28 0.22 -11.61
C LEU A 16 0.21 -0.87 -11.46
N LEU A 17 -0.32 -1.06 -10.24
CA LEU A 17 -1.40 -2.01 -9.99
C LEU A 17 -2.71 -1.61 -10.68
N ALA A 18 -3.02 -0.31 -10.74
CA ALA A 18 -4.15 0.21 -11.50
C ALA A 18 -4.00 -0.11 -13.00
N ALA A 19 -2.81 0.10 -13.57
CA ALA A 19 -2.52 -0.23 -14.97
C ALA A 19 -2.63 -1.73 -15.23
N ALA A 20 -2.14 -2.58 -14.33
CA ALA A 20 -2.29 -4.02 -14.42
C ALA A 20 -3.77 -4.46 -14.38
N GLY A 21 -4.57 -3.82 -13.51
CA GLY A 21 -6.01 -4.09 -13.42
C GLY A 21 -6.79 -3.79 -14.71
N LEU A 22 -6.31 -2.85 -15.55
CA LEU A 22 -6.93 -2.55 -16.85
C LEU A 22 -6.75 -3.69 -17.87
N VAL A 23 -5.69 -4.49 -17.73
CA VAL A 23 -5.37 -5.61 -18.64
C VAL A 23 -5.62 -6.98 -17.98
N HIS A 24 -6.05 -6.98 -16.72
CA HIS A 24 -6.32 -8.20 -15.96
C HIS A 24 -7.54 -8.94 -16.54
N PRO A 25 -7.47 -10.26 -16.76
CA PRO A 25 -8.66 -11.03 -17.17
C PRO A 25 -9.79 -10.91 -16.13
N GLY A 26 -11.03 -10.79 -16.57
CA GLY A 26 -12.19 -10.68 -15.65
C GLY A 26 -12.47 -11.95 -14.84
N GLY A 27 -11.88 -13.08 -15.24
CA GLY A 27 -11.99 -14.36 -14.55
C GLY A 27 -10.99 -15.36 -15.09
N LEU A 28 -10.80 -16.45 -14.35
CA LEU A 28 -9.93 -17.54 -14.74
C LEU A 28 -10.73 -18.61 -15.50
N SER A 29 -10.25 -18.91 -16.70
CA SER A 29 -10.72 -20.00 -17.57
C SER A 29 -9.51 -20.68 -18.21
N ALA A 30 -9.69 -21.85 -18.82
CA ALA A 30 -8.62 -22.52 -19.57
C ALA A 30 -8.01 -21.61 -20.64
N GLU A 31 -8.85 -20.84 -21.36
CA GLU A 31 -8.40 -19.88 -22.38
C GLU A 31 -7.57 -18.73 -21.78
N ALA A 32 -7.96 -18.21 -20.62
CA ALA A 32 -7.29 -17.09 -19.98
C ALA A 32 -6.08 -17.50 -19.11
N ALA A 33 -5.92 -18.79 -18.82
CA ALA A 33 -4.95 -19.33 -17.87
C ALA A 33 -3.52 -18.85 -18.12
N HIS A 34 -3.04 -18.93 -19.36
CA HIS A 34 -1.68 -18.51 -19.70
C HIS A 34 -1.44 -17.01 -19.41
N ARG A 35 -2.38 -16.15 -19.84
CA ARG A 35 -2.29 -14.69 -19.60
C ARG A 35 -2.42 -14.37 -18.11
N TRP A 36 -3.28 -15.09 -17.39
CA TRP A 36 -3.46 -14.98 -15.95
C TRP A 36 -2.15 -15.26 -15.21
N VAL A 37 -1.50 -16.40 -15.47
CA VAL A 37 -0.23 -16.78 -14.83
C VAL A 37 0.86 -15.76 -15.11
N HIS A 38 1.06 -15.36 -16.37
CA HIS A 38 2.11 -14.39 -16.73
C HIS A 38 1.92 -13.05 -16.03
N LEU A 39 0.68 -12.56 -15.97
CA LEU A 39 0.38 -11.33 -15.26
C LEU A 39 0.72 -11.45 -13.77
N HIS A 40 0.35 -12.55 -13.12
CA HIS A 40 0.63 -12.74 -11.69
C HIS A 40 2.12 -12.98 -11.39
N ILE A 41 2.89 -13.58 -12.31
CA ILE A 41 4.36 -13.62 -12.18
C ILE A 41 4.95 -12.21 -12.15
N VAL A 42 4.46 -11.31 -13.02
CA VAL A 42 4.89 -9.90 -13.03
C VAL A 42 4.38 -9.14 -11.81
N LEU A 43 3.17 -9.44 -11.35
CA LEU A 43 2.55 -8.76 -10.21
C LEU A 43 3.14 -9.18 -8.86
N LEU A 44 3.68 -10.40 -8.75
CA LEU A 44 4.28 -10.93 -7.54
C LEU A 44 5.32 -9.97 -6.91
N PRO A 45 6.27 -9.36 -7.65
CA PRO A 45 7.13 -8.30 -7.12
C PRO A 45 6.48 -6.91 -7.05
N VAL A 46 5.38 -6.65 -7.75
CA VAL A 46 4.74 -5.33 -7.84
C VAL A 46 3.76 -5.07 -6.69
N PHE A 47 2.98 -6.06 -6.26
CA PHE A 47 2.05 -5.91 -5.13
C PHE A 47 2.70 -5.37 -3.84
N PRO A 48 3.88 -5.88 -3.43
CA PRO A 48 4.62 -5.31 -2.31
C PRO A 48 4.90 -3.81 -2.42
N PHE A 49 4.93 -3.23 -3.63
CA PHE A 49 5.19 -1.79 -3.79
C PHE A 49 4.08 -0.89 -3.29
N LEU A 50 2.87 -1.41 -3.04
CA LEU A 50 1.85 -0.64 -2.32
C LEU A 50 2.33 -0.27 -0.90
N ALA A 51 3.20 -1.09 -0.29
CA ALA A 51 3.80 -0.82 1.02
C ALA A 51 4.81 0.35 1.00
N LEU A 52 5.32 0.76 -0.18
CA LEU A 52 6.32 1.83 -0.28
C LEU A 52 5.80 3.18 0.24
N GLY A 53 4.48 3.43 0.13
CA GLY A 53 3.86 4.62 0.70
C GLY A 53 4.20 4.80 2.19
N PHE A 54 4.13 3.73 2.97
CA PHE A 54 4.47 3.74 4.40
C PHE A 54 5.96 3.91 4.65
N VAL A 55 6.80 3.14 3.94
CA VAL A 55 8.26 3.19 4.12
C VAL A 55 8.80 4.58 3.80
N VAL A 56 8.33 5.18 2.72
CA VAL A 56 8.78 6.49 2.25
C VAL A 56 8.27 7.62 3.15
N LEU A 57 7.00 7.61 3.54
CA LEU A 57 6.40 8.69 4.33
C LEU A 57 6.80 8.63 5.82
N LEU A 58 7.08 7.44 6.35
CA LEU A 58 7.46 7.25 7.75
C LEU A 58 8.97 7.11 7.95
N ARG A 59 9.77 7.27 6.89
CA ARG A 59 11.23 7.11 6.90
C ARG A 59 11.90 7.91 8.03
N GLY A 60 12.93 7.32 8.62
CA GLY A 60 13.68 7.88 9.74
C GLY A 60 14.02 6.82 10.76
N ARG A 61 14.65 7.20 11.87
CA ARG A 61 14.86 6.29 13.01
C ARG A 61 13.71 6.49 14.01
N PRO A 62 12.86 5.47 14.24
CA PRO A 62 11.84 5.54 15.28
C PRO A 62 12.46 5.85 16.65
N ARG A 63 11.82 6.72 17.42
CA ARG A 63 12.16 7.00 18.82
C ARG A 63 11.23 6.21 19.73
N LEU A 64 11.57 6.10 21.02
CA LEU A 64 10.68 5.51 22.03
C LEU A 64 9.58 6.52 22.45
N ASP A 65 8.84 7.01 21.46
CA ASP A 65 7.67 7.87 21.61
C ASP A 65 6.48 7.29 20.83
N VAL A 66 5.29 7.88 21.01
CA VAL A 66 4.05 7.41 20.37
C VAL A 66 4.20 7.34 18.85
N ALA A 67 4.83 8.33 18.22
CA ALA A 67 5.01 8.37 16.77
C ALA A 67 5.99 7.30 16.28
N GLY A 68 7.02 6.99 17.06
CA GLY A 68 8.00 5.94 16.76
C GLY A 68 7.42 4.54 16.91
N VAL A 69 6.68 4.26 18.00
CA VAL A 69 5.96 2.98 18.15
C VAL A 69 4.96 2.79 17.01
N ALA A 70 4.16 3.82 16.71
CA ALA A 70 3.22 3.78 15.59
C ALA A 70 3.91 3.57 14.22
N THR A 71 5.11 4.14 14.03
CA THR A 71 5.91 3.89 12.81
C THR A 71 6.31 2.42 12.69
N VAL A 72 6.77 1.80 13.77
CA VAL A 72 7.16 0.38 13.77
C VAL A 72 5.96 -0.52 13.49
N VAL A 73 4.82 -0.27 14.15
CA VAL A 73 3.57 -1.01 13.89
C VAL A 73 3.13 -0.85 12.43
N ALA A 74 3.25 0.35 11.86
CA ALA A 74 2.91 0.58 10.47
C ALA A 74 3.81 -0.22 9.51
N TRP A 75 5.12 -0.28 9.77
CA TRP A 75 6.05 -1.07 8.97
C TRP A 75 5.80 -2.58 9.09
N LEU A 76 5.49 -3.08 10.29
CA LEU A 76 5.13 -4.48 10.48
C LEU A 76 3.84 -4.83 9.72
N GLY A 77 2.81 -3.99 9.81
CA GLY A 77 1.58 -4.17 9.04
C GLY A 77 1.83 -4.15 7.52
N ALA A 78 2.67 -3.22 7.06
CA ALA A 78 3.05 -3.13 5.65
C ALA A 78 3.87 -4.35 5.17
N ALA A 79 4.73 -4.91 6.03
CA ALA A 79 5.48 -6.13 5.74
C ALA A 79 4.58 -7.38 5.69
N VAL A 80 3.66 -7.53 6.64
CA VAL A 80 2.67 -8.62 6.63
C VAL A 80 1.75 -8.51 5.43
N TYR A 81 1.33 -7.29 5.05
CA TYR A 81 0.63 -7.05 3.79
C TYR A 81 1.43 -7.57 2.59
N ALA A 82 2.70 -7.16 2.46
CA ALA A 82 3.53 -7.55 1.34
C ALA A 82 3.67 -9.08 1.24
N VAL A 83 3.89 -9.76 2.36
CA VAL A 83 3.97 -11.23 2.42
C VAL A 83 2.62 -11.87 2.08
N GLY A 84 1.53 -11.40 2.67
CA GLY A 84 0.19 -11.95 2.46
C GLY A 84 -0.26 -11.83 0.99
N TYR A 85 -0.05 -10.66 0.38
CA TYR A 85 -0.42 -10.43 -1.02
C TYR A 85 0.50 -11.15 -2.00
N THR A 86 1.79 -11.26 -1.71
CA THR A 86 2.71 -12.11 -2.49
C THR A 86 2.29 -13.58 -2.42
N GLY A 87 1.90 -14.06 -1.23
CA GLY A 87 1.38 -15.40 -1.03
C GLY A 87 0.07 -15.65 -1.79
N LEU A 88 -0.85 -14.70 -1.75
CA LEU A 88 -2.08 -14.74 -2.56
C LEU A 88 -1.74 -14.89 -4.04
N ASP A 89 -0.85 -14.05 -4.58
CA ASP A 89 -0.47 -14.07 -6.00
C ASP A 89 0.18 -15.40 -6.40
N ALA A 90 1.00 -15.97 -5.52
CA ALA A 90 1.60 -17.28 -5.76
C ALA A 90 0.53 -18.40 -5.83
N VAL A 91 -0.47 -18.37 -4.95
CA VAL A 91 -1.48 -19.42 -4.83
C VAL A 91 -2.63 -19.22 -5.83
N ALA A 92 -3.37 -18.11 -5.72
CA ALA A 92 -4.55 -17.84 -6.55
C ALA A 92 -4.19 -17.29 -7.94
N GLY A 93 -3.06 -16.59 -8.05
CA GLY A 93 -2.56 -16.12 -9.33
C GLY A 93 -1.90 -17.24 -10.12
N ILE A 94 -0.76 -17.70 -9.64
CA ILE A 94 0.13 -18.58 -10.41
C ILE A 94 -0.31 -20.03 -10.34
N ALA A 95 -0.50 -20.60 -9.14
CA ALA A 95 -0.84 -22.02 -9.01
C ALA A 95 -2.23 -22.32 -9.59
N ALA A 96 -3.25 -21.54 -9.23
CA ALA A 96 -4.59 -21.75 -9.77
C ALA A 96 -4.65 -21.53 -11.28
N GLY A 97 -3.96 -20.51 -11.80
CA GLY A 97 -3.82 -20.29 -13.24
C GLY A 97 -3.15 -21.47 -13.96
N THR A 98 -2.12 -22.06 -13.36
CA THR A 98 -1.41 -23.22 -13.91
C THR A 98 -2.30 -24.46 -13.97
N VAL A 99 -3.08 -24.71 -12.92
CA VAL A 99 -4.05 -25.81 -12.85
C VAL A 99 -5.17 -25.62 -13.88
N ALA A 100 -5.72 -24.42 -13.99
CA ALA A 100 -6.82 -24.13 -14.91
C ALA A 100 -6.44 -24.32 -16.39
N GLY A 101 -5.16 -24.21 -16.73
CA GLY A 101 -4.65 -24.43 -18.09
C GLY A 101 -4.28 -25.88 -18.41
N GLN A 102 -4.47 -26.83 -17.49
CA GLN A 102 -4.16 -28.24 -17.73
C GLN A 102 -5.25 -28.94 -18.55
N ASP A 103 -4.83 -29.94 -19.32
CA ASP A 103 -5.73 -30.93 -19.89
C ASP A 103 -6.22 -31.89 -18.80
N GLY A 104 -7.49 -32.29 -18.82
CA GLY A 104 -8.05 -33.23 -17.86
C GLY A 104 -9.54 -33.04 -17.58
N ASP A 105 -10.04 -33.71 -16.54
CA ASP A 105 -11.42 -33.57 -16.09
C ASP A 105 -11.67 -32.14 -15.57
N GLN A 106 -12.48 -31.39 -16.32
CA GLN A 106 -12.74 -29.98 -16.02
C GLN A 106 -13.46 -29.79 -14.67
N GLY A 107 -14.23 -30.78 -14.21
CA GLY A 107 -14.86 -30.76 -12.91
C GLY A 107 -13.86 -30.83 -11.76
N GLU A 108 -12.88 -31.72 -11.87
CA GLU A 108 -11.78 -31.88 -10.91
C GLU A 108 -10.85 -30.67 -10.88
N LEU A 109 -10.41 -30.19 -12.04
CA LEU A 109 -9.56 -29.00 -12.14
C LEU A 109 -10.25 -27.78 -11.51
N ARG A 110 -11.55 -27.61 -11.76
CA ARG A 110 -12.34 -26.53 -11.15
C ARG A 110 -12.40 -26.62 -9.62
N ARG A 111 -12.55 -27.82 -9.05
CA ARG A 111 -12.52 -28.02 -7.60
C ARG A 111 -11.17 -27.63 -7.00
N LEU A 112 -10.08 -28.01 -7.67
CA LEU A 112 -8.73 -27.66 -7.22
C LEU A 112 -8.47 -26.15 -7.29
N VAL A 113 -8.90 -25.48 -8.37
CA VAL A 113 -8.84 -24.02 -8.51
C VAL A 113 -9.60 -23.31 -7.37
N LEU A 114 -10.79 -23.79 -7.02
CA LEU A 114 -11.57 -23.22 -5.91
C LEU A 114 -10.86 -23.37 -4.56
N ALA A 115 -10.29 -24.55 -4.29
CA ALA A 115 -9.52 -24.76 -3.07
C ALA A 115 -8.30 -23.84 -2.97
N LEU A 116 -7.62 -23.57 -4.09
CA LEU A 116 -6.52 -22.61 -4.15
C LEU A 116 -7.01 -21.17 -3.94
N TYR A 117 -8.18 -20.80 -4.46
CA TYR A 117 -8.79 -19.50 -4.18
C TYR A 117 -9.14 -19.32 -2.71
N ASP A 118 -9.71 -20.32 -2.04
CA ASP A 118 -10.03 -20.23 -0.61
C ASP A 118 -8.78 -19.90 0.24
N VAL A 119 -7.65 -20.55 -0.07
CA VAL A 119 -6.36 -20.28 0.58
C VAL A 119 -5.82 -18.91 0.18
N GLY A 120 -5.85 -18.57 -1.10
CA GLY A 120 -5.43 -17.27 -1.61
C GLY A 120 -6.19 -16.11 -0.96
N ASP A 121 -7.52 -16.19 -0.91
CA ASP A 121 -8.41 -15.19 -0.30
C ASP A 121 -8.18 -15.06 1.20
N LEU A 122 -7.82 -16.15 1.89
CA LEU A 122 -7.41 -16.07 3.29
C LEU A 122 -6.11 -15.26 3.45
N LEU A 123 -5.09 -15.56 2.64
CA LEU A 123 -3.82 -14.81 2.64
C LEU A 123 -4.04 -13.34 2.29
N GLY A 124 -4.87 -13.06 1.28
CA GLY A 124 -5.28 -11.73 0.87
C GLY A 124 -5.93 -10.96 2.00
N ARG A 125 -6.95 -11.54 2.66
CA ARG A 125 -7.64 -10.91 3.79
C ARG A 125 -6.70 -10.59 4.95
N VAL A 126 -5.82 -11.53 5.32
CA VAL A 126 -4.78 -11.28 6.34
C VAL A 126 -3.90 -10.09 5.92
N GLY A 127 -3.48 -10.06 4.66
CA GLY A 127 -2.71 -8.95 4.10
C GLY A 127 -3.45 -7.61 4.14
N VAL A 128 -4.73 -7.57 3.75
CA VAL A 128 -5.54 -6.33 3.76
C VAL A 128 -5.79 -5.86 5.18
N TYR A 129 -6.06 -6.74 6.14
CA TYR A 129 -6.21 -6.32 7.54
C TYR A 129 -4.91 -5.76 8.09
N ALA A 130 -3.77 -6.36 7.77
CA ALA A 130 -2.46 -5.81 8.12
C ALA A 130 -2.19 -4.45 7.46
N LEU A 131 -2.64 -4.26 6.21
CA LEU A 131 -2.60 -2.97 5.52
C LEU A 131 -3.47 -1.92 6.22
N ILE A 132 -4.68 -2.28 6.66
CA ILE A 132 -5.55 -1.39 7.45
C ILE A 132 -4.87 -1.00 8.77
N THR A 133 -4.27 -1.97 9.48
CA THR A 133 -3.45 -1.69 10.67
C THR A 133 -2.31 -0.73 10.35
N ALA A 134 -1.63 -0.91 9.20
CA ALA A 134 -0.58 -0.01 8.76
C ALA A 134 -1.09 1.40 8.46
N VAL A 135 -2.28 1.53 7.87
CA VAL A 135 -2.94 2.82 7.64
C VAL A 135 -3.21 3.52 8.96
N LEU A 136 -3.86 2.85 9.91
CA LEU A 136 -4.20 3.44 11.21
C LEU A 136 -2.96 3.86 12.00
N ALA A 137 -1.94 2.99 12.07
CA ALA A 137 -0.69 3.29 12.76
C ALA A 137 0.10 4.40 12.05
N GLY A 138 0.14 4.37 10.71
CA GLY A 138 0.73 5.43 9.89
C GLY A 138 0.05 6.78 10.11
N THR A 139 -1.28 6.81 10.21
CA THR A 139 -2.04 8.02 10.56
C THR A 139 -1.64 8.55 11.92
N VAL A 140 -1.54 7.70 12.96
CA VAL A 140 -1.11 8.14 14.29
C VAL A 140 0.28 8.78 14.22
N ALA A 141 1.24 8.11 13.57
CA ALA A 141 2.60 8.63 13.42
C ALA A 141 2.63 9.97 12.67
N LEU A 142 1.87 10.10 11.59
CA LEU A 142 1.84 11.30 10.76
C LEU A 142 1.05 12.44 11.41
N VAL A 143 -0.06 12.18 12.11
CA VAL A 143 -0.83 13.21 12.82
C VAL A 143 -0.01 13.82 13.95
N VAL A 144 0.71 12.99 14.72
CA VAL A 144 1.61 13.49 15.78
C VAL A 144 2.70 14.40 15.21
N ARG A 145 3.20 14.12 14.00
CA ARG A 145 4.30 14.88 13.37
C ARG A 145 3.84 16.09 12.54
N HIS A 146 2.66 16.02 11.94
CA HIS A 146 2.22 16.93 10.86
C HIS A 146 0.82 17.52 11.08
N GLY A 147 0.09 17.08 12.10
CA GLY A 147 -1.24 17.55 12.47
C GLY A 147 -2.39 16.88 11.70
N VAL A 148 -3.61 17.32 12.00
CA VAL A 148 -4.87 16.70 11.56
C VAL A 148 -5.13 16.74 10.04
N ARG A 149 -4.35 17.49 9.26
CA ARG A 149 -4.48 17.54 7.79
C ARG A 149 -4.27 16.17 7.13
N VAL A 150 -3.56 15.27 7.82
CA VAL A 150 -3.34 13.86 7.41
C VAL A 150 -4.65 13.06 7.35
N LEU A 151 -5.70 13.47 8.06
CA LEU A 151 -6.96 12.72 8.14
C LEU A 151 -7.69 12.62 6.80
N ALA A 152 -7.54 13.60 5.90
CA ALA A 152 -8.13 13.54 4.56
C ALA A 152 -7.57 12.35 3.75
N GLY A 153 -6.24 12.21 3.71
CA GLY A 153 -5.61 11.05 3.07
C GLY A 153 -5.94 9.73 3.78
N THR A 154 -6.07 9.77 5.10
CA THR A 154 -6.47 8.59 5.90
C THR A 154 -7.84 8.07 5.52
N ALA A 155 -8.84 8.95 5.40
CA ALA A 155 -10.19 8.55 5.03
C ALA A 155 -10.22 7.87 3.65
N VAL A 156 -9.48 8.41 2.68
CA VAL A 156 -9.34 7.82 1.34
C VAL A 156 -8.64 6.45 1.40
N LEU A 157 -7.54 6.33 2.15
CA LEU A 157 -6.81 5.06 2.29
C LEU A 157 -7.63 3.98 2.99
N LEU A 158 -8.40 4.32 4.02
CA LEU A 158 -9.29 3.37 4.70
C LEU A 158 -10.44 2.94 3.80
N GLY A 159 -11.04 3.88 3.04
CA GLY A 159 -12.06 3.54 2.05
C GLY A 159 -11.53 2.63 0.94
N ALA A 160 -10.31 2.91 0.45
CA ALA A 160 -9.62 2.07 -0.52
C ALA A 160 -9.33 0.68 0.08
N ALA A 161 -8.78 0.61 1.29
CA ALA A 161 -8.47 -0.65 1.95
C ALA A 161 -9.72 -1.49 2.24
N TYR A 162 -10.84 -0.86 2.61
CA TYR A 162 -12.13 -1.55 2.74
C TYR A 162 -12.58 -2.15 1.41
N SER A 163 -12.56 -1.37 0.32
CA SER A 163 -12.87 -1.89 -1.02
C SER A 163 -11.91 -3.01 -1.44
N PHE A 164 -10.65 -2.94 -1.01
CA PHE A 164 -9.62 -3.92 -1.38
C PHE A 164 -9.77 -5.29 -0.70
N ILE A 165 -10.63 -5.41 0.32
CA ILE A 165 -10.91 -6.68 0.99
C ILE A 165 -11.38 -7.73 0.00
N ASP A 166 -12.12 -7.32 -1.03
CA ASP A 166 -12.74 -8.21 -2.01
C ASP A 166 -12.59 -7.74 -3.47
N SER A 167 -12.17 -6.49 -3.76
CA SER A 167 -12.01 -6.02 -5.16
C SER A 167 -10.78 -6.56 -5.86
N HIS A 168 -9.70 -6.80 -5.11
CA HIS A 168 -8.35 -6.99 -5.64
C HIS A 168 -8.02 -5.90 -6.69
N ILE A 169 -7.40 -6.26 -7.81
CA ILE A 169 -7.13 -5.35 -8.94
C ILE A 169 -8.14 -5.50 -10.08
N PHE A 170 -9.20 -6.30 -9.91
CA PHE A 170 -10.18 -6.58 -10.97
C PHE A 170 -10.92 -5.31 -11.41
N TRP A 171 -10.98 -5.08 -12.72
CA TRP A 171 -11.76 -3.98 -13.29
C TRP A 171 -13.27 -4.16 -13.04
N PRO A 172 -14.04 -3.08 -12.78
CA PRO A 172 -13.60 -1.69 -12.61
C PRO A 172 -13.17 -1.32 -11.18
N ARG A 173 -13.72 -2.01 -10.18
CA ARG A 173 -13.63 -1.60 -8.78
C ARG A 173 -12.21 -1.66 -8.23
N GLY A 174 -11.44 -2.67 -8.60
CA GLY A 174 -10.03 -2.81 -8.19
C GLY A 174 -9.15 -1.70 -8.74
N VAL A 175 -9.33 -1.30 -9.99
CA VAL A 175 -8.59 -0.16 -10.57
C VAL A 175 -8.94 1.14 -9.85
N LEU A 176 -10.22 1.41 -9.61
CA LEU A 176 -10.64 2.59 -8.83
C LEU A 176 -10.08 2.55 -7.39
N THR A 177 -9.98 1.36 -6.80
CA THR A 177 -9.39 1.14 -5.48
C THR A 177 -7.89 1.51 -5.48
N MET A 178 -7.14 1.08 -6.49
CA MET A 178 -5.73 1.42 -6.64
C MET A 178 -5.51 2.92 -6.88
N LEU A 179 -6.36 3.56 -7.70
CA LEU A 179 -6.33 5.01 -7.87
C LEU A 179 -6.64 5.76 -6.56
N ALA A 180 -7.57 5.25 -5.76
CA ALA A 180 -7.86 5.78 -4.44
C ALA A 180 -6.66 5.63 -3.49
N PHE A 181 -5.94 4.50 -3.49
CA PHE A 181 -4.69 4.36 -2.75
C PHE A 181 -3.64 5.40 -3.17
N ALA A 182 -3.44 5.59 -4.48
CA ALA A 182 -2.52 6.62 -4.99
C ALA A 182 -2.92 8.03 -4.50
N ALA A 183 -4.20 8.37 -4.58
CA ALA A 183 -4.72 9.65 -4.10
C ALA A 183 -4.53 9.81 -2.58
N GLY A 184 -4.82 8.78 -1.80
CA GLY A 184 -4.65 8.77 -0.35
C GLY A 184 -3.20 8.99 0.09
N PHE A 185 -2.25 8.29 -0.53
CA PHE A 185 -0.81 8.51 -0.28
C PHE A 185 -0.35 9.89 -0.75
N ALA A 186 -0.85 10.39 -1.88
CA ALA A 186 -0.55 11.74 -2.35
C ALA A 186 -1.04 12.81 -1.36
N LEU A 187 -2.22 12.63 -0.76
CA LEU A 187 -2.76 13.52 0.27
C LEU A 187 -1.94 13.48 1.56
N TRP A 188 -1.52 12.29 2.02
CA TRP A 188 -0.57 12.18 3.14
C TRP A 188 0.75 12.89 2.85
N ASN A 189 1.32 12.68 1.65
CA ASN A 189 2.55 13.34 1.22
C ASN A 189 2.39 14.87 1.20
N TRP A 190 1.30 15.37 0.63
CA TRP A 190 0.99 16.80 0.61
C TRP A 190 0.91 17.37 2.03
N ALA A 191 0.13 16.74 2.92
CA ALA A 191 -0.02 17.16 4.31
C ALA A 191 1.35 17.22 5.04
N ALA A 192 2.19 16.20 4.87
CA ALA A 192 3.52 16.14 5.48
C ALA A 192 4.49 17.22 4.95
N THR A 193 4.30 17.70 3.71
CA THR A 193 5.14 18.76 3.13
C THR A 193 4.71 20.19 3.46
N GLN A 194 3.48 20.37 3.93
CA GLN A 194 2.87 21.67 4.24
C GLN A 194 3.01 22.08 5.72
N SER A 195 3.46 21.19 6.60
CA SER A 195 3.74 21.54 7.99
C SER A 195 4.96 22.47 8.03
N PRO A 196 4.82 23.70 8.57
CA PRO A 196 6.00 24.53 8.84
C PRO A 196 6.93 23.73 9.76
N ARG A 197 8.24 23.70 9.46
CA ARG A 197 9.21 23.50 10.53
C ARG A 197 8.90 24.63 11.50
N THR A 198 8.38 24.32 12.68
CA THR A 198 8.34 25.27 13.78
C THR A 198 9.79 25.59 14.11
N GLY A 199 10.34 26.54 13.35
CA GLY A 199 11.54 27.26 13.69
C GLY A 199 11.19 28.05 14.93
N LEU A 200 11.37 27.44 16.08
CA LEU A 200 11.82 28.16 17.26
C LEU A 200 13.25 28.63 16.93
N GLY A 201 13.33 29.62 16.03
CA GLY A 201 14.41 30.58 16.06
C GLY A 201 14.21 31.32 17.37
N ALA A 202 14.81 30.79 18.43
CA ALA A 202 15.01 31.53 19.65
C ALA A 202 15.65 32.85 19.25
N THR A 203 14.89 33.92 19.39
CA THR A 203 15.39 35.27 19.47
C THR A 203 16.35 35.32 20.65
N THR A 204 17.61 35.00 20.44
CA THR A 204 18.68 35.49 21.30
C THR A 204 18.94 36.93 20.88
N SER A 205 18.14 37.83 21.45
CA SER A 205 18.53 39.23 21.57
C SER A 205 19.86 39.27 22.31
N SER A 206 20.94 39.58 21.60
CA SER A 206 22.22 39.92 22.23
C SER A 206 22.01 41.16 23.09
N PRO A 207 22.40 41.19 24.38
CA PRO A 207 22.44 42.43 25.12
C PRO A 207 23.47 43.37 24.49
N ALA A 208 23.11 44.65 24.41
CA ALA A 208 23.96 45.71 23.89
C ALA A 208 25.26 45.81 24.68
N GLU A 209 26.37 45.84 23.97
CA GLU A 209 27.70 46.13 24.50
C GLU A 209 27.78 47.62 24.83
N PRO A 210 28.14 48.02 26.08
CA PRO A 210 28.31 49.44 26.40
C PRO A 210 29.58 49.97 25.74
N ALA A 211 29.44 51.07 25.00
CA ALA A 211 30.55 51.82 24.43
C ALA A 211 31.53 52.23 25.55
N SER A 212 32.80 51.84 25.39
CA SER A 212 33.92 52.43 26.12
C SER A 212 34.61 53.45 25.22
N TRP A 213 34.90 54.59 25.83
CA TRP A 213 35.66 55.72 25.29
C TRP A 213 37.15 55.43 25.24
#